data_AF-A0A9N9FX63-F1
#
_entry.id   AF-A0A9N9FX63-F1
#
_cell.length_a   1.000
_cell.length_b   1.000
_cell.length_c   1.000
_cell.angle_alpha   90.00
_cell.angle_beta   90.00
_cell.angle_gamma   90.00
#
_symmetry.space_group_name_H-M   'P 1'
#
loop_
_entity.id
_entity.type
_entity.pdbx_description
1 polymer ?
#
loop_
_entity_poly.entity_id
_entity_poly.type
_entity_poly.pdbx_seq_one_letter_code
_entity_poly.pdbx_strand_id
1 'polypeptide(L)'
;MSIKTFVFDGDKKESKTILGLLEYFGINRSVDVKLNYFNDIDTISQRVIDEYKLDAKLNDIRLTSSLIPDSHNSSAIQAYCYFIFIFDDLMVFKGIDYIDVIKGLEGRENNLPPLVSELLSIYMNHWKKDFKDKYTLLRTEAIAWVTSVNQQLQVSFNQNEYFIFKLKCHGSYLVLILMFLLRDVNCTYLEYRTLQTTFEMFMFYINELASCLREKDVGELTSVDKLFKTSDFSRISEYCTQQIYKTMKEFEGKCNLMVSLEFLRLCKNTVFIHLASERYEKFFFEKSL
;
A
#
# COMPACT_ATOMS: atom_id res chain seq x y z
N MET A 1 -4.81 -3.48 21.58
CA MET A 1 -5.51 -3.04 20.36
C MET A 1 -5.80 -1.55 20.51
N SER A 2 -5.36 -0.72 19.56
CA SER A 2 -5.63 0.73 19.59
C SER A 2 -6.75 1.05 18.60
N ILE A 3 -7.70 1.90 19.00
CA ILE A 3 -8.72 2.45 18.12
C ILE A 3 -8.33 3.89 17.81
N LYS A 4 -8.29 4.24 16.53
CA LYS A 4 -8.02 5.61 16.08
C LYS A 4 -9.21 6.14 15.28
N THR A 5 -9.68 7.32 15.64
CA THR A 5 -10.79 8.01 14.98
C THR A 5 -10.24 9.12 14.08
N PHE A 6 -10.71 9.18 12.84
CA PHE A 6 -10.33 10.21 11.85
C PHE A 6 -11.55 11.06 11.49
N VAL A 7 -11.43 12.39 11.54
CA VAL A 7 -12.55 13.34 11.33
C VAL A 7 -12.24 14.29 10.17
N PHE A 8 -12.95 14.15 9.05
CA PHE A 8 -12.68 14.94 7.84
C PHE A 8 -13.38 16.33 7.87
N ASP A 9 -12.60 17.40 7.69
CA ASP A 9 -13.02 18.80 7.65
C ASP A 9 -13.72 19.15 6.33
N GLY A 10 -14.94 19.68 6.40
CA GLY A 10 -15.76 20.05 5.24
C GLY A 10 -15.72 21.52 4.81
N ASP A 11 -14.97 22.37 5.51
CA ASP A 11 -15.05 23.82 5.33
C ASP A 11 -14.14 24.35 4.20
N LYS A 12 -13.23 23.53 3.68
CA LYS A 12 -12.32 23.88 2.57
C LYS A 12 -12.86 23.45 1.21
N LYS A 13 -12.53 24.21 0.16
CA LYS A 13 -12.98 23.93 -1.22
C LYS A 13 -12.45 22.59 -1.73
N GLU A 14 -11.20 22.27 -1.39
CA GLU A 14 -10.47 21.05 -1.73
C GLU A 14 -11.05 19.83 -0.97
N SER A 15 -11.56 20.04 0.25
CA SER A 15 -12.22 19.00 1.02
C SER A 15 -13.53 18.52 0.40
N LYS A 16 -14.23 19.35 -0.39
CA LYS A 16 -15.49 18.93 -1.05
C LYS A 16 -15.26 17.80 -2.05
N THR A 17 -14.16 17.85 -2.80
CA THR A 17 -13.79 16.78 -3.76
C THR A 17 -13.51 15.48 -3.03
N ILE A 18 -12.75 15.55 -1.93
CA ILE A 18 -12.46 14.38 -1.09
C ILE A 18 -13.72 13.84 -0.42
N LEU A 19 -14.58 14.70 0.13
CA LEU A 19 -15.83 14.27 0.74
C LEU A 19 -16.76 13.58 -0.28
N GLY A 20 -16.81 14.06 -1.53
CA GLY A 20 -17.51 13.38 -2.61
C GLY A 20 -16.94 12.00 -2.92
N LEU A 21 -15.60 11.86 -2.89
CA LEU A 21 -14.93 10.56 -3.05
C LEU A 21 -15.23 9.61 -1.88
N LEU A 22 -15.21 10.11 -0.64
CA LEU A 22 -15.58 9.34 0.55
C LEU A 22 -17.04 8.88 0.49
N GLU A 23 -17.96 9.76 0.09
CA GLU A 23 -19.38 9.45 -0.11
C GLU A 23 -19.59 8.37 -1.17
N TYR A 24 -18.87 8.46 -2.30
CA TYR A 24 -18.91 7.43 -3.36
C TYR A 24 -18.56 6.03 -2.83
N PHE A 25 -17.60 5.92 -1.91
CA PHE A 25 -17.23 4.66 -1.24
C PHE A 25 -18.06 4.35 0.02
N GLY A 26 -19.07 5.17 0.33
CA GLY A 26 -19.89 5.02 1.54
C GLY A 26 -19.07 5.11 2.83
N ILE A 27 -18.07 5.99 2.87
CA ILE A 27 -17.23 6.27 4.03
C ILE A 27 -17.82 7.48 4.76
N ASN A 28 -18.12 7.30 6.05
CA ASN A 28 -18.63 8.37 6.90
C ASN A 28 -17.55 9.43 7.15
N ARG A 29 -17.97 10.63 7.57
CA ARG A 29 -17.06 11.71 7.99
C ARG A 29 -16.16 11.35 9.18
N SER A 30 -16.58 10.37 9.98
CA SER A 30 -15.81 9.78 11.07
C SER A 30 -15.70 8.27 10.90
N VAL A 31 -14.50 7.73 11.07
CA VAL A 31 -14.23 6.29 10.94
C VAL A 31 -13.28 5.83 12.05
N ASP A 32 -13.64 4.74 12.70
CA ASP A 32 -12.82 4.07 13.71
C ASP A 32 -12.00 2.94 13.08
N VAL A 33 -10.69 2.95 13.34
CA VAL A 33 -9.75 1.95 12.80
C VAL A 33 -9.18 1.13 13.93
N LYS A 34 -9.29 -0.18 13.80
CA LYS A 34 -8.58 -1.13 14.66
C LYS A 34 -7.17 -1.32 14.10
N LEU A 35 -6.18 -0.90 14.87
CA LEU A 35 -4.77 -1.12 14.54
C LEU A 35 -4.29 -2.44 15.14
N ASN A 36 -3.66 -3.25 14.29
CA ASN A 36 -3.03 -4.49 14.68
C ASN A 36 -1.80 -4.21 15.54
N TYR A 37 -1.54 -5.10 16.50
CA TYR A 37 -0.35 -5.03 17.31
C TYR A 37 0.13 -6.45 17.64
N PHE A 38 1.24 -6.84 17.04
CA PHE A 38 1.98 -8.07 17.34
C PHE A 38 3.38 -7.67 17.80
N ASN A 39 3.68 -7.97 19.06
CA ASN A 39 4.86 -7.44 19.73
C ASN A 39 6.17 -7.90 19.09
N ASP A 40 6.24 -9.15 18.65
CA ASP A 40 7.39 -9.72 17.95
C ASP A 40 7.66 -8.98 16.64
N ILE A 41 6.64 -8.82 15.78
CA ILE A 41 6.71 -8.05 14.53
C ILE A 41 7.19 -6.63 14.80
N ASP A 42 6.54 -5.92 15.72
CA ASP A 42 6.86 -4.51 15.98
C ASP A 42 8.25 -4.33 16.57
N THR A 43 8.66 -5.21 17.48
CA THR A 43 9.97 -5.13 18.13
C THR A 43 11.09 -5.33 17.11
N ILE A 44 11.02 -6.37 16.27
CA ILE A 44 12.08 -6.61 15.27
C ILE A 44 12.10 -5.51 14.22
N SER A 45 10.93 -4.99 13.84
CA SER A 45 10.80 -3.93 12.85
C SER A 45 11.36 -2.62 13.34
N GLN A 46 11.07 -2.24 14.59
CA GLN A 46 11.64 -1.03 15.19
C GLN A 46 13.17 -1.13 15.26
N ARG A 47 13.71 -2.29 15.69
CA ARG A 47 15.16 -2.52 15.72
C ARG A 47 15.80 -2.28 14.35
N VAL A 48 15.20 -2.79 13.27
CA VAL A 48 15.71 -2.59 11.90
C VAL A 48 15.58 -1.14 11.46
N ILE A 49 14.44 -0.49 11.73
CA ILE A 49 14.22 0.92 11.43
C ILE A 49 15.28 1.79 12.10
N ASP A 50 15.59 1.52 13.38
CA ASP A 50 16.56 2.28 14.15
C ASP A 50 18.00 2.04 13.68
N GLU A 51 18.38 0.77 13.50
CA GLU A 51 19.73 0.36 13.05
C GLU A 51 20.07 0.97 11.68
N TYR A 52 19.12 0.91 10.74
CA TYR A 52 19.34 1.38 9.38
C TYR A 52 18.92 2.84 9.18
N LYS A 53 18.33 3.50 10.19
CA LYS A 53 17.78 4.85 10.11
C LYS A 53 16.82 4.99 8.92
N LEU A 54 15.78 4.15 8.90
CA LEU A 54 14.72 4.21 7.89
C LEU A 54 13.75 5.34 8.23
N ASP A 55 13.22 6.04 7.22
CA ASP A 55 12.17 7.06 7.40
C ASP A 55 10.77 6.42 7.45
N ALA A 56 10.67 5.34 8.23
CA ALA A 56 9.48 4.54 8.36
C ALA A 56 8.99 4.59 9.81
N LYS A 57 7.70 4.91 10.00
CA LYS A 57 7.07 4.93 11.33
C LYS A 57 6.17 3.74 11.48
N LEU A 58 6.34 2.94 12.54
CA LEU A 58 5.51 1.75 12.77
C LEU A 58 4.02 2.07 12.78
N ASN A 59 3.60 3.20 13.35
CA ASN A 59 2.19 3.59 13.35
C ASN A 59 1.61 3.74 11.95
N ASP A 60 2.39 4.26 11.00
CA ASP A 60 1.95 4.42 9.61
C ASP A 60 1.83 3.06 8.93
N ILE A 61 2.80 2.16 9.15
CA ILE A 61 2.77 0.79 8.59
C ILE A 61 1.63 -0.04 9.21
N ARG A 62 1.35 0.11 10.52
CA ARG A 62 0.18 -0.51 11.18
C ARG A 62 -1.11 -0.04 10.52
N LEU A 63 -1.23 1.25 10.26
CA LEU A 63 -2.40 1.83 9.60
C LEU A 63 -2.55 1.27 8.17
N THR A 64 -1.46 1.15 7.41
CA THR A 64 -1.46 0.48 6.10
C THR A 64 -1.93 -0.97 6.20
N SER A 65 -1.61 -1.69 7.27
CA SER A 65 -2.11 -3.06 7.47
C SER A 65 -3.64 -3.12 7.59
N SER A 66 -4.30 -2.02 7.94
CA SER A 66 -5.76 -1.89 7.97
C SER A 66 -6.41 -1.69 6.58
N LEU A 67 -5.63 -1.61 5.50
CA LEU A 67 -6.14 -1.67 4.12
C LEU A 67 -6.95 -2.96 3.90
N ILE A 68 -6.44 -4.07 4.43
CA ILE A 68 -7.11 -5.35 4.32
C ILE A 68 -8.26 -5.41 5.34
N PRO A 69 -9.50 -5.66 4.89
CA PRO A 69 -10.61 -5.77 5.82
C PRO A 69 -10.41 -6.94 6.79
N ASP A 70 -10.76 -6.71 8.06
CA ASP A 70 -10.59 -7.66 9.17
C ASP A 70 -9.13 -8.05 9.47
N SER A 71 -8.17 -7.20 9.07
CA SER A 71 -6.75 -7.49 9.27
C SER A 71 -6.34 -7.73 10.72
N HIS A 72 -7.09 -7.20 11.69
CA HIS A 72 -6.90 -7.40 13.13
C HIS A 72 -6.91 -8.86 13.60
N ASN A 73 -7.36 -9.79 12.77
CA ASN A 73 -7.35 -11.21 13.08
C ASN A 73 -6.15 -11.96 12.49
N SER A 74 -5.23 -11.29 11.78
CA SER A 74 -4.08 -11.95 11.17
C SER A 74 -2.78 -11.17 11.35
N SER A 75 -1.83 -11.85 11.96
CA SER A 75 -0.45 -11.40 12.10
C SER A 75 0.31 -11.41 10.78
N ALA A 76 -0.05 -12.31 9.87
CA ALA A 76 0.55 -12.42 8.56
C ALA A 76 0.28 -11.19 7.68
N ILE A 77 -0.90 -10.57 7.79
CA ILE A 77 -1.20 -9.32 7.07
C ILE A 77 -0.28 -8.20 7.55
N GLN A 78 -0.11 -8.05 8.87
CA GLN A 78 0.80 -7.04 9.43
C GLN A 78 2.23 -7.31 8.97
N ALA A 79 2.73 -8.53 9.13
CA ALA A 79 4.07 -8.93 8.66
C ALA A 79 4.26 -8.64 7.16
N TYR A 80 3.21 -8.84 6.35
CA TYR A 80 3.28 -8.60 4.92
C TYR A 80 3.36 -7.12 4.55
N CYS A 81 2.51 -6.28 5.12
CA CYS A 81 2.59 -4.84 4.90
C CYS A 81 3.93 -4.29 5.39
N TYR A 82 4.43 -4.80 6.51
CA TYR A 82 5.73 -4.41 7.05
C TYR A 82 6.89 -4.84 6.16
N PHE A 83 6.83 -6.05 5.59
CA PHE A 83 7.82 -6.52 4.62
C PHE A 83 7.93 -5.55 3.45
N ILE A 84 6.82 -5.18 2.82
CA ILE A 84 6.83 -4.30 1.65
C ILE A 84 7.48 -2.95 1.99
N PHE A 85 7.10 -2.32 3.10
CA PHE A 85 7.62 -1.00 3.46
C PHE A 85 9.10 -1.03 3.86
N ILE A 86 9.48 -1.96 4.75
CA ILE A 86 10.82 -1.99 5.31
C ILE A 86 11.82 -2.52 4.28
N PHE A 87 11.46 -3.54 3.51
CA PHE A 87 12.38 -4.07 2.50
C PHE A 87 12.53 -3.14 1.30
N ASP A 88 11.51 -2.36 0.94
CA ASP A 88 11.66 -1.33 -0.11
C ASP A 88 12.76 -0.33 0.29
N ASP A 89 12.68 0.24 1.50
CA ASP A 89 13.69 1.18 1.97
C ASP A 89 15.07 0.53 2.14
N LEU A 90 15.13 -0.69 2.64
CA LEU A 90 16.39 -1.43 2.81
C LEU A 90 17.07 -1.71 1.46
N MET A 91 16.33 -2.11 0.44
CA MET A 91 16.86 -2.40 -0.89
C MET A 91 17.23 -1.12 -1.64
N VAL A 92 16.33 -0.13 -1.64
CA VAL A 92 16.49 1.11 -2.42
C VAL A 92 17.50 2.05 -1.78
N PHE A 93 17.45 2.26 -0.46
CA PHE A 93 18.24 3.30 0.21
C PHE A 93 19.41 2.77 1.04
N LYS A 94 19.39 1.49 1.43
CA LYS A 94 20.43 0.90 2.30
C LYS A 94 21.27 -0.16 1.61
N GLY A 95 20.99 -0.46 0.35
CA GLY A 95 21.81 -1.35 -0.48
C GLY A 95 21.77 -2.82 -0.04
N ILE A 96 20.69 -3.27 0.61
CA ILE A 96 20.48 -4.69 0.87
C ILE A 96 20.30 -5.43 -0.46
N ASP A 97 21.09 -6.46 -0.69
CA ASP A 97 21.09 -7.22 -1.94
C ASP A 97 19.79 -8.01 -2.12
N TYR A 98 19.06 -7.68 -3.19
CA TYR A 98 17.81 -8.33 -3.58
C TYR A 98 17.98 -9.85 -3.81
N ILE A 99 19.15 -10.31 -4.27
CA ILE A 99 19.43 -11.74 -4.45
C ILE A 99 19.42 -12.45 -3.10
N ASP A 100 20.01 -11.83 -2.08
CA ASP A 100 20.03 -12.39 -0.72
C ASP A 100 18.65 -12.31 -0.06
N VAL A 101 17.84 -11.29 -0.37
CA VAL A 101 16.41 -11.25 0.02
C VAL A 101 15.64 -12.40 -0.63
N ILE A 102 15.81 -12.65 -1.93
CA ILE A 102 15.15 -13.76 -2.65
C ILE A 102 15.58 -15.11 -2.08
N LYS A 103 16.88 -15.33 -1.88
CA LYS A 103 17.40 -16.54 -1.25
C LYS A 103 16.81 -16.74 0.15
N GLY A 104 16.73 -15.68 0.95
CA GLY A 104 16.10 -15.70 2.27
C GLY A 104 14.63 -16.11 2.21
N LEU A 105 13.85 -15.51 1.29
CA LEU A 105 12.45 -15.88 1.05
C LEU A 105 12.33 -17.36 0.65
N GLU A 106 13.23 -17.87 -0.18
CA GLU A 106 13.25 -19.26 -0.61
C GLU A 106 13.68 -20.24 0.48
N GLY A 107 14.26 -19.75 1.59
CA GLY A 107 14.86 -20.57 2.64
C GLY A 107 16.24 -21.12 2.26
N ARG A 108 16.94 -20.46 1.34
CA ARG A 108 18.30 -20.78 0.92
C ARG A 108 19.33 -19.98 1.71
N GLU A 109 20.56 -20.49 1.71
CA GLU A 109 21.72 -19.77 2.23
C GLU A 109 21.85 -18.40 1.53
N ASN A 110 22.06 -17.36 2.34
CA ASN A 110 22.10 -15.96 1.93
C ASN A 110 23.05 -15.18 2.84
N ASN A 111 23.47 -14.00 2.39
CA ASN A 111 24.36 -13.13 3.16
C ASN A 111 23.62 -11.93 3.76
N LEU A 112 22.32 -12.05 4.04
CA LEU A 112 21.59 -10.96 4.71
C LEU A 112 22.23 -10.66 6.07
N PRO A 113 22.37 -9.38 6.45
CA PRO A 113 22.79 -9.02 7.80
C PRO A 113 21.94 -9.75 8.85
N PRO A 114 22.52 -10.19 9.99
CA PRO A 114 21.81 -11.03 10.97
C PRO A 114 20.45 -10.48 11.40
N LEU A 115 20.36 -9.15 11.61
CA LEU A 115 19.13 -8.48 12.00
C LEU A 115 18.06 -8.50 10.88
N VAL A 116 18.46 -8.33 9.62
CA VAL A 116 17.55 -8.40 8.46
C VAL A 116 17.10 -9.84 8.19
N SER A 117 17.99 -10.80 8.41
CA SER A 117 17.67 -12.23 8.33
C SER A 117 16.68 -12.65 9.44
N GLU A 118 16.88 -12.17 10.66
CA GLU A 118 15.96 -12.36 11.80
C GLU A 118 14.57 -11.77 11.47
N LEU A 119 14.52 -10.53 10.96
CA LEU A 119 13.29 -9.87 10.50
C LEU A 119 12.52 -10.71 9.48
N LEU A 120 13.22 -11.14 8.41
CA LEU A 120 12.61 -11.93 7.34
C LEU A 120 12.04 -13.25 7.84
N SER A 121 12.79 -13.94 8.71
CA SER A 121 12.37 -15.19 9.33
C SER A 121 11.09 -15.03 10.16
N ILE A 122 11.01 -13.98 10.98
CA ILE A 122 9.81 -13.67 11.76
C ILE A 122 8.61 -13.47 10.84
N TYR A 123 8.73 -12.64 9.80
CA TYR A 123 7.63 -12.41 8.86
C TYR A 123 7.16 -13.69 8.17
N MET A 124 8.09 -14.49 7.66
CA MET A 124 7.78 -15.76 7.03
C MET A 124 7.10 -16.75 7.98
N ASN A 125 7.44 -16.74 9.27
CA ASN A 125 6.78 -17.59 10.27
C ASN A 125 5.31 -17.18 10.48
N HIS A 126 5.01 -15.89 10.54
CA HIS A 126 3.62 -15.42 10.59
C HIS A 126 2.85 -15.81 9.32
N TRP A 127 3.48 -15.63 8.14
CA TRP A 127 2.86 -16.02 6.88
C TRP A 127 2.55 -17.51 6.81
N LYS A 128 3.50 -18.38 7.20
CA LYS A 128 3.30 -19.84 7.27
C LYS A 128 2.19 -20.21 8.26
N LYS A 129 2.16 -19.57 9.43
CA LYS A 129 1.17 -19.84 10.48
C LYS A 129 -0.25 -19.53 10.02
N ASP A 130 -0.48 -18.34 9.48
CA ASP A 130 -1.85 -17.89 9.17
C ASP A 130 -2.32 -18.40 7.79
N PHE A 131 -1.44 -18.44 6.78
CA PHE A 131 -1.81 -18.82 5.41
C PHE A 131 -1.59 -20.31 5.08
N LYS A 132 -0.90 -21.07 5.94
CA LYS A 132 -0.64 -22.51 5.74
C LYS A 132 -0.07 -22.78 4.35
N ASP A 133 -0.67 -23.68 3.57
CA ASP A 133 -0.20 -24.04 2.23
C ASP A 133 -0.24 -22.87 1.23
N LYS A 134 -1.15 -21.90 1.45
CA LYS A 134 -1.29 -20.72 0.59
C LYS A 134 -0.14 -19.71 0.77
N TYR A 135 0.70 -19.85 1.81
CA TYR A 135 1.91 -19.06 1.99
C TYR A 135 2.86 -19.14 0.77
N THR A 136 2.87 -20.27 0.07
CA THR A 136 3.74 -20.44 -1.12
C THR A 136 3.41 -19.41 -2.20
N LEU A 137 2.13 -19.08 -2.41
CA LEU A 137 1.71 -18.04 -3.35
C LEU A 137 2.21 -16.68 -2.89
N LEU A 138 1.97 -16.33 -1.62
CA LEU A 138 2.40 -15.05 -1.05
C LEU A 138 3.92 -14.84 -1.20
N ARG A 139 4.70 -15.88 -0.90
CA ARG A 139 6.15 -15.87 -1.07
C ARG A 139 6.56 -15.64 -2.52
N THR A 140 5.97 -16.35 -3.46
CA THR A 140 6.29 -16.22 -4.89
C THR A 140 6.03 -14.80 -5.38
N GLU A 141 4.94 -14.19 -4.93
CA GLU A 141 4.58 -12.83 -5.31
C GLU A 141 5.51 -11.78 -4.67
N ALA A 142 5.95 -12.01 -3.42
CA ALA A 142 6.99 -11.20 -2.79
C ALA A 142 8.34 -11.27 -3.55
N ILE A 143 8.74 -12.46 -4.03
CA ILE A 143 9.94 -12.63 -4.86
C ILE A 143 9.81 -11.88 -6.19
N ALA A 144 8.64 -11.96 -6.84
CA ALA A 144 8.38 -11.25 -8.09
C ALA A 144 8.45 -9.72 -7.91
N TRP A 145 7.94 -9.21 -6.79
CA TRP A 145 8.06 -7.80 -6.43
C TRP A 145 9.51 -7.39 -6.16
N VAL A 146 10.27 -8.13 -5.32
CA VAL A 146 11.71 -7.87 -5.07
C VAL A 146 12.50 -7.82 -6.39
N THR A 147 12.20 -8.72 -7.32
CA THR A 147 12.82 -8.75 -8.64
C THR A 147 12.48 -7.49 -9.46
N SER A 148 11.24 -7.02 -9.38
CA SER A 148 10.79 -5.81 -10.08
C SER A 148 11.43 -4.55 -9.50
N VAL A 149 11.54 -4.43 -8.17
CA VAL A 149 12.26 -3.33 -7.50
C VAL A 149 13.72 -3.30 -7.93
N ASN A 150 14.39 -4.46 -8.01
CA ASN A 150 15.76 -4.49 -8.52
C ASN A 150 15.87 -4.00 -9.97
N GLN A 151 14.97 -4.42 -10.85
CA GLN A 151 14.94 -3.93 -12.23
C GLN A 151 14.75 -2.41 -12.28
N GLN A 152 14.00 -1.82 -11.34
CA GLN A 152 13.87 -0.37 -11.20
C GLN A 152 15.22 0.31 -10.95
N LEU A 153 16.08 -0.30 -10.14
CA LEU A 153 17.38 0.25 -9.75
C LEU A 153 18.45 0.09 -10.84
N GLN A 154 18.34 -0.94 -11.67
CA GLN A 154 19.36 -1.29 -12.67
C GLN A 154 19.13 -0.66 -14.04
N VAL A 155 17.89 -0.31 -14.39
CA VAL A 155 17.52 0.13 -15.74
C VAL A 155 17.28 1.63 -15.78
N SER A 156 17.85 2.31 -16.78
CA SER A 156 17.52 3.70 -17.08
C SER A 156 16.27 3.74 -17.95
N PHE A 157 15.18 4.24 -17.38
CA PHE A 157 13.90 4.41 -18.07
C PHE A 157 13.70 5.86 -18.51
N ASN A 158 13.12 6.06 -19.69
CA ASN A 158 12.56 7.38 -20.01
C ASN A 158 11.28 7.64 -19.17
N GLN A 159 10.77 8.87 -19.16
CA GLN A 159 9.66 9.25 -18.28
C GLN A 159 8.39 8.39 -18.46
N ASN A 160 8.07 8.00 -19.69
CA ASN A 160 6.88 7.18 -19.97
C ASN A 160 7.11 5.71 -19.59
N GLU A 161 8.30 5.18 -19.87
CA GLU A 161 8.70 3.83 -19.46
C GLU A 161 8.73 3.71 -17.94
N TYR A 162 9.27 4.72 -17.25
CA TYR A 162 9.31 4.78 -15.80
C TYR A 162 7.90 4.76 -15.21
N PHE A 163 6.97 5.52 -15.79
CA PHE A 163 5.56 5.51 -15.36
C PHE A 163 4.93 4.13 -15.49
N ILE A 164 5.10 3.48 -16.65
CA ILE A 164 4.57 2.12 -16.90
C ILE A 164 5.24 1.10 -15.98
N PHE A 165 6.55 1.24 -15.75
CA PHE A 165 7.32 0.30 -14.94
C PHE A 165 7.02 0.45 -13.44
N LYS A 166 6.78 1.68 -12.97
CA LYS A 166 6.45 1.98 -11.57
C LYS A 166 5.19 1.25 -11.10
N LEU A 167 4.23 0.97 -11.99
CA LEU A 167 3.04 0.16 -11.69
C LEU A 167 3.39 -1.26 -11.19
N LYS A 168 4.50 -1.84 -11.67
CA LYS A 168 4.99 -3.16 -11.25
C LYS A 168 5.74 -3.13 -9.91
N CYS A 169 6.34 -1.99 -9.57
CA CYS A 169 7.23 -1.86 -8.40
C CYS A 169 6.52 -1.33 -7.16
N HIS A 170 5.33 -0.75 -7.31
CA HIS A 170 4.55 -0.19 -6.19
C HIS A 170 4.11 -1.23 -5.15
N GLY A 171 4.20 -2.52 -5.48
CA GLY A 171 3.78 -3.61 -4.59
C GLY A 171 2.29 -3.55 -4.23
N SER A 172 1.48 -2.71 -4.88
CA SER A 172 0.08 -2.54 -4.53
C SER A 172 -0.76 -3.76 -4.89
N TYR A 173 -0.46 -4.43 -6.02
CA TYR A 173 -1.11 -5.69 -6.40
C TYR A 173 -0.89 -6.81 -5.37
N LEU A 174 0.15 -6.72 -4.54
CA LEU A 174 0.40 -7.66 -3.45
C LEU A 174 -0.70 -7.62 -2.37
N VAL A 175 -1.33 -6.46 -2.18
CA VAL A 175 -2.50 -6.29 -1.29
C VAL A 175 -3.74 -6.96 -1.89
N LEU A 176 -3.88 -6.95 -3.22
CA LEU A 176 -4.95 -7.68 -3.92
C LEU A 176 -4.84 -9.20 -3.73
N ILE A 177 -3.62 -9.75 -3.69
CA ILE A 177 -3.40 -11.18 -3.38
C ILE A 177 -3.89 -11.54 -1.98
N LEU A 178 -3.64 -10.69 -0.98
CA LEU A 178 -4.13 -10.91 0.39
C LEU A 178 -5.67 -10.99 0.45
N MET A 179 -6.38 -10.18 -0.33
CA MET A 179 -7.84 -10.24 -0.44
C MET A 179 -8.31 -11.65 -0.83
N PHE A 180 -7.70 -12.24 -1.86
CA PHE A 180 -8.04 -13.60 -2.32
C PHE A 180 -7.67 -14.67 -1.29
N LEU A 181 -6.50 -14.53 -0.64
CA LEU A 181 -6.02 -15.50 0.34
C LEU A 181 -6.93 -15.60 1.58
N LEU A 182 -7.43 -14.47 2.07
CA LEU A 182 -8.19 -14.38 3.32
C LEU A 182 -9.67 -14.70 3.16
N ARG A 183 -10.25 -14.36 2.01
CA ARG A 183 -11.70 -14.46 1.78
C ARG A 183 -12.13 -15.72 1.06
N ASP A 184 -11.16 -16.56 0.69
CA ASP A 184 -11.36 -17.78 -0.09
C ASP A 184 -12.20 -17.54 -1.35
N VAL A 185 -12.05 -16.34 -1.93
CA VAL A 185 -12.74 -15.94 -3.14
C VAL A 185 -11.93 -16.39 -4.33
N ASN A 186 -12.55 -17.18 -5.19
CA ASN A 186 -11.95 -17.63 -6.44
C ASN A 186 -12.26 -16.63 -7.56
N CYS A 187 -11.25 -16.36 -8.38
CA CYS A 187 -11.39 -15.62 -9.62
C CYS A 187 -10.73 -16.39 -10.77
N THR A 188 -11.19 -16.12 -11.98
CA THR A 188 -10.52 -16.54 -13.20
C THR A 188 -9.26 -15.72 -13.45
N TYR A 189 -8.36 -16.24 -14.29
CA TYR A 189 -7.17 -15.51 -14.71
C TYR A 189 -7.50 -14.13 -15.31
N LEU A 190 -8.55 -14.03 -16.13
CA LEU A 190 -8.96 -12.77 -16.76
C LEU A 190 -9.49 -11.76 -15.73
N GLU A 191 -10.29 -12.22 -14.77
CA GLU A 191 -10.76 -11.40 -13.65
C GLU A 191 -9.58 -10.89 -12.82
N TYR A 192 -8.63 -11.76 -12.46
CA TYR A 192 -7.42 -11.38 -11.73
C TYR A 192 -6.63 -10.27 -12.44
N ARG A 193 -6.37 -10.42 -13.75
CA ARG A 193 -5.61 -9.43 -14.53
C ARG A 193 -6.36 -8.10 -14.68
N THR A 194 -7.69 -8.16 -14.79
CA THR A 194 -8.53 -6.97 -14.82
C THR A 194 -8.45 -6.23 -13.48
N LEU A 195 -8.59 -6.96 -12.37
CA LEU A 195 -8.52 -6.41 -11.02
C LEU A 195 -7.15 -5.85 -10.70
N GLN A 196 -6.08 -6.56 -11.05
CA GLN A 196 -4.71 -6.11 -10.86
C GLN A 196 -4.49 -4.76 -11.55
N THR A 197 -4.81 -4.66 -12.83
CA THR A 197 -4.63 -3.41 -13.60
C THR A 197 -5.47 -2.28 -13.01
N THR A 198 -6.73 -2.57 -12.67
CA THR A 198 -7.65 -1.60 -12.06
C THR A 198 -7.11 -1.11 -10.72
N PHE A 199 -6.62 -2.03 -9.87
CA PHE A 199 -6.13 -1.71 -8.54
C PHE A 199 -4.83 -0.93 -8.57
N GLU A 200 -3.90 -1.28 -9.45
CA GLU A 200 -2.64 -0.55 -9.64
C GLU A 200 -2.92 0.90 -10.08
N MET A 201 -3.82 1.11 -11.05
CA MET A 201 -4.24 2.46 -11.46
C MET A 201 -4.94 3.22 -10.32
N PHE A 202 -5.84 2.55 -9.62
CA PHE A 202 -6.57 3.13 -8.49
C PHE A 202 -5.61 3.57 -7.37
N MET A 203 -4.69 2.69 -6.98
CA MET A 203 -3.66 2.96 -5.96
C MET A 203 -2.72 4.09 -6.38
N PHE A 204 -2.35 4.14 -7.66
CA PHE A 204 -1.56 5.23 -8.20
C PHE A 204 -2.24 6.59 -7.98
N TYR A 205 -3.49 6.75 -8.41
CA TYR A 205 -4.20 8.04 -8.27
C TYR A 205 -4.55 8.38 -6.82
N ILE A 206 -4.86 7.39 -5.98
CA ILE A 206 -5.07 7.61 -4.54
C ILE A 206 -3.78 8.06 -3.85
N ASN A 207 -2.64 7.47 -4.20
CA ASN A 207 -1.35 7.89 -3.65
C ASN A 207 -1.02 9.31 -4.11
N GLU A 208 -1.11 9.63 -5.40
CA GLU A 208 -0.85 10.99 -5.90
C GLU A 208 -1.78 12.03 -5.24
N LEU A 209 -3.05 11.67 -5.00
CA LEU A 209 -4.00 12.52 -4.28
C LEU A 209 -3.59 12.77 -2.82
N ALA A 210 -3.13 11.74 -2.11
CA ALA A 210 -2.75 11.83 -0.70
C ALA A 210 -1.36 12.45 -0.52
N SER A 211 -0.40 12.14 -1.38
CA SER A 211 1.01 12.48 -1.23
C SER A 211 1.40 13.84 -1.80
N CYS A 212 0.63 14.39 -2.74
CA CYS A 212 0.99 15.61 -3.47
C CYS A 212 1.49 16.75 -2.60
N LEU A 213 0.82 17.03 -1.50
CA LEU A 213 1.21 18.15 -0.66
C LEU A 213 2.45 17.87 0.22
N ARG A 214 2.56 16.65 0.75
CA ARG A 214 3.77 16.21 1.46
C ARG A 214 4.99 16.27 0.54
N GLU A 215 4.85 15.75 -0.68
CA GLU A 215 5.94 15.69 -1.67
C GLU A 215 6.40 17.08 -2.07
N LYS A 216 5.45 18.02 -2.26
CA LYS A 216 5.75 19.43 -2.53
C LYS A 216 6.64 20.05 -1.44
N ASP A 217 6.37 19.80 -0.16
CA ASP A 217 7.11 20.38 0.96
C ASP A 217 8.56 19.89 1.05
N VAL A 218 8.87 18.70 0.51
CA VAL A 218 10.22 18.13 0.45
C VAL A 218 10.90 18.31 -0.91
N GLY A 219 10.28 19.07 -1.82
CA GLY A 219 10.81 19.34 -3.16
C GLY A 219 10.64 18.20 -4.16
N GLU A 220 9.85 17.17 -3.82
CA GLU A 220 9.42 16.13 -4.74
C GLU A 220 8.16 16.60 -5.50
N LEU A 221 8.10 16.33 -6.80
CA LEU A 221 6.90 16.62 -7.61
C LEU A 221 6.24 15.29 -7.97
N THR A 222 4.94 15.18 -7.66
CA THR A 222 4.15 14.04 -8.11
C THR A 222 4.12 13.96 -9.63
N SER A 223 3.74 12.80 -10.16
CA SER A 223 3.64 12.61 -11.61
C SER A 223 2.56 13.53 -12.21
N VAL A 224 1.48 13.78 -11.46
CA VAL A 224 0.37 14.66 -11.82
C VAL A 224 0.77 16.15 -11.74
N ASP A 225 1.57 16.55 -10.75
CA ASP A 225 2.15 17.90 -10.68
C ASP A 225 2.95 18.23 -11.96
N LYS A 226 3.79 17.28 -12.38
CA LYS A 226 4.61 17.40 -13.60
C LYS A 226 3.74 17.47 -14.86
N LEU A 227 2.65 16.69 -14.92
CA LEU A 227 1.74 16.65 -16.06
C LEU A 227 1.07 18.02 -16.29
N PHE A 228 0.62 18.67 -15.22
CA PHE A 228 -0.13 19.92 -15.33
C PHE A 228 0.72 21.19 -15.21
N LYS A 229 2.00 21.08 -14.82
CA LYS A 229 2.88 22.22 -14.51
C LYS A 229 2.18 23.21 -13.56
N THR A 230 1.44 22.68 -12.59
CA THR A 230 0.60 23.45 -11.69
C THR A 230 0.99 23.16 -10.25
N SER A 231 0.93 24.17 -9.39
CA SER A 231 1.01 24.00 -7.93
C SER A 231 -0.37 24.08 -7.26
N ASP A 232 -1.43 24.06 -8.07
CA ASP A 232 -2.82 24.14 -7.64
C ASP A 232 -3.35 22.75 -7.26
N PHE A 233 -3.37 22.49 -5.95
CA PHE A 233 -3.87 21.25 -5.39
C PHE A 233 -5.33 20.99 -5.75
N SER A 234 -6.16 22.02 -5.92
CA SER A 234 -7.58 21.83 -6.25
C SER A 234 -7.74 21.11 -7.60
N ARG A 235 -6.94 21.49 -8.59
CA ARG A 235 -6.91 20.86 -9.92
C ARG A 235 -6.39 19.43 -9.90
N ILE A 236 -5.38 19.15 -9.07
CA ILE A 236 -4.81 17.81 -8.88
C ILE A 236 -5.84 16.91 -8.21
N SER A 237 -6.49 17.41 -7.16
CA SER A 237 -7.51 16.67 -6.44
C SER A 237 -8.71 16.30 -7.32
N GLU A 238 -9.16 17.23 -8.15
CA GLU A 238 -10.24 17.00 -9.11
C GLU A 238 -9.85 15.96 -10.16
N TYR A 239 -8.66 16.10 -10.77
CA TYR A 239 -8.19 15.17 -11.78
C TYR A 239 -8.04 13.74 -11.23
N CYS A 240 -7.35 13.57 -10.09
CA CYS A 240 -7.15 12.25 -9.49
C CYS A 240 -8.49 11.59 -9.13
N THR A 241 -9.41 12.36 -8.55
CA THR A 241 -10.76 11.87 -8.20
C THR A 241 -11.55 11.45 -9.44
N GLN A 242 -11.49 12.20 -10.54
CA GLN A 242 -12.11 11.81 -11.81
C GLN A 242 -11.50 10.54 -12.39
N GLN A 243 -10.17 10.38 -12.33
CA GLN A 243 -9.51 9.15 -12.79
C GLN A 243 -9.88 7.96 -11.91
N ILE A 244 -9.99 8.13 -10.59
CA ILE A 244 -10.48 7.09 -9.68
C ILE A 244 -11.88 6.63 -10.09
N TYR A 245 -12.82 7.56 -10.31
CA TYR A 245 -14.17 7.20 -10.76
C TYR A 245 -14.18 6.48 -12.10
N LYS A 246 -13.35 6.93 -13.05
CA LYS A 246 -13.20 6.28 -14.35
C LYS A 246 -12.69 4.85 -14.20
N THR A 247 -11.62 4.65 -13.42
CA THR A 247 -11.04 3.33 -13.14
C THR A 247 -12.05 2.40 -12.48
N MET A 248 -12.84 2.89 -11.52
CA MET A 248 -13.89 2.07 -10.89
C MET A 248 -15.01 1.68 -11.85
N LYS A 249 -15.44 2.59 -12.74
CA LYS A 249 -16.42 2.28 -13.79
C LYS A 249 -15.92 1.26 -14.80
N GLU A 250 -14.63 1.32 -15.15
CA GLU A 250 -14.03 0.36 -16.08
C GLU A 250 -14.04 -1.09 -15.54
N PHE A 251 -14.21 -1.29 -14.24
CA PHE A 251 -14.30 -2.60 -13.62
C PHE A 251 -15.74 -3.17 -13.58
N GLU A 252 -16.77 -2.31 -13.62
CA GLU A 252 -18.17 -2.72 -13.43
C GLU A 252 -18.59 -3.83 -14.42
N GLY A 253 -19.15 -4.92 -13.88
CA GLY A 253 -19.64 -6.06 -14.66
C GLY A 253 -18.56 -6.97 -15.26
N LYS A 254 -17.26 -6.74 -14.98
CA LYS A 254 -16.16 -7.58 -15.49
C LYS A 254 -15.77 -8.76 -14.61
N CYS A 255 -16.29 -8.82 -13.39
CA CYS A 255 -16.05 -9.92 -12.45
C CYS A 255 -17.35 -10.43 -11.85
N ASN A 256 -17.31 -11.64 -11.33
CA ASN A 256 -18.42 -12.18 -10.57
C ASN A 256 -18.72 -11.32 -9.33
N LEU A 257 -19.93 -11.47 -8.80
CA LEU A 257 -20.43 -10.63 -7.72
C LEU A 257 -19.56 -10.69 -6.46
N MET A 258 -19.11 -11.88 -6.04
CA MET A 258 -18.33 -12.05 -4.81
C MET A 258 -16.96 -11.39 -4.92
N VAL A 259 -16.28 -11.59 -6.05
CA VAL A 259 -15.02 -10.91 -6.36
C VAL A 259 -15.20 -9.39 -6.38
N SER A 260 -16.29 -8.92 -6.98
CA SER A 260 -16.59 -7.49 -7.07
C SER A 260 -16.84 -6.84 -5.71
N LEU A 261 -17.56 -7.52 -4.82
CA LEU A 261 -17.84 -7.01 -3.48
C LEU A 261 -16.57 -6.92 -2.63
N GLU A 262 -15.72 -7.95 -2.64
CA GLU A 262 -14.46 -7.91 -1.90
C GLU A 262 -13.49 -6.87 -2.48
N PHE A 263 -13.45 -6.72 -3.81
CA PHE A 263 -12.64 -5.70 -4.44
C PHE A 263 -13.09 -4.28 -4.08
N LEU A 264 -14.40 -4.01 -4.12
CA LEU A 264 -14.95 -2.72 -3.70
C LEU A 264 -14.66 -2.43 -2.22
N ARG A 265 -14.71 -3.46 -1.36
CA ARG A 265 -14.36 -3.34 0.06
C ARG A 265 -12.87 -3.00 0.24
N LEU A 266 -11.98 -3.62 -0.54
CA LEU A 266 -10.57 -3.28 -0.56
C LEU A 266 -10.36 -1.83 -1.02
N CYS A 267 -10.96 -1.41 -2.14
CA CYS A 267 -10.84 -0.03 -2.64
C CYS A 267 -11.36 1.00 -1.62
N LYS A 268 -12.48 0.72 -0.97
CA LYS A 268 -13.02 1.55 0.12
C LYS A 268 -12.00 1.74 1.25
N ASN A 269 -11.44 0.65 1.76
CA ASN A 269 -10.44 0.72 2.82
C ASN A 269 -9.18 1.43 2.34
N THR A 270 -8.79 1.26 1.08
CA THR A 270 -7.66 1.96 0.48
C THR A 270 -7.84 3.46 0.46
N VAL A 271 -8.97 3.97 -0.05
CA VAL A 271 -9.28 5.41 0.00
C VAL A 271 -9.17 5.91 1.42
N PHE A 272 -9.83 5.21 2.34
CA PHE A 272 -9.88 5.61 3.73
C PHE A 272 -8.48 5.66 4.36
N ILE A 273 -7.69 4.59 4.31
CA ILE A 273 -6.38 4.52 4.96
C ILE A 273 -5.38 5.50 4.36
N HIS A 274 -5.38 5.66 3.04
CA HIS A 274 -4.48 6.62 2.39
C HIS A 274 -4.85 8.06 2.73
N LEU A 275 -6.13 8.40 2.81
CA LEU A 275 -6.52 9.75 3.22
C LEU A 275 -6.43 9.96 4.73
N ALA A 276 -6.59 8.90 5.53
CA ALA A 276 -6.48 8.87 6.99
C ALA A 276 -5.04 9.04 7.49
N SER A 277 -4.04 8.59 6.73
CA SER A 277 -2.67 8.47 7.22
C SER A 277 -2.06 9.81 7.61
N GLU A 278 -1.44 9.85 8.80
CA GLU A 278 -0.71 11.01 9.31
C GLU A 278 0.56 11.32 8.50
N ARG A 279 0.96 10.40 7.62
CA ARG A 279 2.01 10.62 6.63
C ARG A 279 1.66 11.73 5.64
N TYR A 280 0.38 12.04 5.44
CA TYR A 280 -0.09 13.01 4.46
C TYR A 280 -0.54 14.33 5.12
N GLU A 281 -0.47 15.42 4.36
CA GLU A 281 -0.70 16.77 4.92
C GLU A 281 -2.14 16.92 5.44
N LYS A 282 -2.28 17.46 6.65
CA LYS A 282 -3.50 17.37 7.50
C LYS A 282 -4.64 18.32 7.13
N PHE A 283 -4.62 18.96 5.98
CA PHE A 283 -5.63 19.97 5.63
C PHE A 283 -7.04 19.39 5.46
N PHE A 284 -7.17 18.06 5.40
CA PHE A 284 -8.43 17.32 5.41
C PHE A 284 -8.96 16.96 6.79
N PHE A 285 -8.18 17.05 7.86
CA PHE A 285 -8.67 16.76 9.21
C PHE A 285 -9.09 18.04 9.90
N GLU A 286 -10.17 17.95 10.69
CA GLU A 286 -10.46 19.01 11.65
C GLU A 286 -9.22 19.22 12.52
N LYS A 287 -8.81 20.48 12.71
CA LYS A 287 -7.76 20.77 13.69
C LYS A 287 -8.29 20.33 15.04
N SER A 288 -7.68 19.32 15.65
CA SER A 288 -7.84 19.10 17.08
C SER A 288 -7.31 20.36 17.78
N LEU A 289 -8.21 21.08 18.45
CA LEU A 289 -7.89 22.16 19.38
C LEU A 289 -6.99 21.64 20.50
#